data_AF-A0A955R787-F1
#
_entry.id   AF-A0A955R787-F1
#
_cell.length_a   1.000
_cell.length_b   1.000
_cell.length_c   1.000
_cell.angle_alpha   90.00
_cell.angle_beta   90.00
_cell.angle_gamma   90.00
#
_symmetry.space_group_name_H-M   'P 1'
#
loop_
_entity.id
_entity.type
_entity.pdbx_description
1 polymer ?
#
loop_
_entity_poly.entity_id
_entity_poly.type
_entity_poly.pdbx_seq_one_letter_code
_entity_poly.pdbx_strand_id
1 'polypeptide(L)'
;MLKALYIIVDDEADDPVYGEPPPGDLDESIYARMVELVQDLMDGDADARGTLKTPDGLLGWRSLVKTGLTFVAVVEEGVRAQQLEVFLQKVAKKYVDEVDDWRSPDRGGVAEVVIDVIPPWEEDVD
;
A
#
# COMPACT_ATOMS: atom_id res chain seq x y z
N MET A 1 1.88 13.89 4.73
CA MET A 1 3.01 13.15 4.13
C MET A 1 2.82 11.65 4.36
N LEU A 2 3.55 10.80 3.62
CA LEU A 2 3.39 9.34 3.65
C LEU A 2 3.79 8.80 5.03
N LYS A 3 2.87 8.10 5.70
CA LYS A 3 3.11 7.49 7.01
C LYS A 3 3.49 6.02 6.89
N ALA A 4 2.87 5.31 5.96
CA ALA A 4 3.16 3.92 5.75
C ALA A 4 2.86 3.47 4.32
N LEU A 5 3.59 2.46 3.83
CA LEU A 5 3.34 1.75 2.59
C LEU A 5 3.61 0.25 2.79
N TYR A 6 2.63 -0.56 2.42
CA TYR A 6 2.69 -2.01 2.48
C TYR A 6 2.35 -2.63 1.12
N ILE A 7 3.09 -3.68 0.78
CA ILE A 7 2.81 -4.55 -0.36
C ILE A 7 2.61 -5.95 0.21
N ILE A 8 1.44 -6.51 -0.03
CA ILE A 8 0.98 -7.78 0.50
C ILE A 8 0.71 -8.71 -0.67
N VAL A 9 1.11 -9.97 -0.52
CA VAL A 9 0.86 -11.04 -1.49
C VAL A 9 -0.17 -11.99 -0.90
N ASP A 10 -1.19 -12.30 -1.70
CA ASP A 10 -2.33 -13.14 -1.35
C ASP A 10 -3.00 -12.66 -0.03
N ASP A 11 -2.79 -13.36 1.07
CA ASP A 11 -3.35 -13.09 2.40
C ASP A 11 -2.28 -12.88 3.49
N GLU A 12 -1.00 -12.75 3.13
CA GLU A 12 0.11 -12.64 4.07
C GLU A 12 0.25 -11.20 4.63
N ALA A 13 -0.84 -10.63 5.15
CA ALA A 13 -0.82 -9.29 5.75
C ALA A 13 0.12 -9.20 6.97
N ASP A 14 0.35 -10.31 7.66
CA ASP A 14 1.26 -10.42 8.81
C ASP A 14 2.75 -10.50 8.42
N ASP A 15 3.05 -10.81 7.16
CA ASP A 15 4.43 -10.83 6.63
C ASP A 15 4.48 -10.17 5.23
N PRO A 16 4.23 -8.86 5.15
CA PRO A 16 4.18 -8.17 3.88
C PRO A 16 5.55 -8.25 3.19
N VAL A 17 5.56 -8.41 1.85
CA VAL A 17 6.81 -8.44 1.08
C VAL A 17 7.56 -7.11 1.14
N TYR A 18 6.83 -6.03 1.41
CA TYR A 18 7.38 -4.73 1.77
C TYR A 18 6.47 -4.05 2.78
N GLY A 19 7.04 -3.46 3.82
CA GLY A 19 6.32 -2.71 4.83
C GLY A 19 7.22 -1.68 5.47
N GLU A 20 6.92 -0.41 5.25
CA GLU A 20 7.64 0.71 5.87
C GLU A 20 6.64 1.70 6.48
N PRO A 21 6.70 1.97 7.80
CA PRO A 21 7.57 1.32 8.78
C PRO A 21 7.24 -0.18 8.98
N PRO A 22 8.08 -0.96 9.67
CA PRO A 22 7.76 -2.34 10.03
C PRO A 22 6.40 -2.44 10.76
N PRO A 23 5.62 -3.53 10.59
CA PRO A 23 4.31 -3.71 11.22
C PRO A 23 4.25 -3.38 12.73
N GLY A 24 5.28 -3.76 13.49
CA GLY A 24 5.35 -3.50 14.93
C GLY A 24 5.59 -2.05 15.34
N ASP A 25 5.98 -1.19 14.39
CA ASP A 25 6.22 0.23 14.60
C ASP A 25 5.06 1.11 14.11
N LEU A 26 4.09 0.52 13.40
CA LEU A 26 2.86 1.21 12.99
C LEU A 26 1.88 1.29 14.18
N ASP A 27 1.06 2.33 14.21
CA ASP A 27 -0.05 2.40 15.16
C ASP A 27 -0.95 1.16 15.04
N GLU A 28 -1.18 0.48 16.17
CA GLU A 28 -1.90 -0.79 16.24
C GLU A 28 -3.32 -0.68 15.67
N SER A 29 -3.97 0.47 15.83
CA SER A 29 -5.31 0.69 15.30
C SER A 29 -5.32 0.81 13.78
N ILE A 30 -4.29 1.44 13.20
CA ILE A 30 -4.11 1.52 11.74
C ILE A 30 -3.76 0.15 11.19
N TYR A 31 -2.85 -0.58 11.84
CA TYR A 31 -2.45 -1.91 11.43
C TYR A 31 -3.63 -2.88 11.44
N ALA A 32 -4.43 -2.91 12.52
CA ALA A 32 -5.62 -3.75 12.62
C ALA A 32 -6.63 -3.46 11.49
N ARG A 33 -6.83 -2.18 11.13
CA ARG A 33 -7.69 -1.79 10.01
C ARG A 33 -7.15 -2.21 8.65
N MET A 34 -5.83 -2.19 8.46
CA MET A 34 -5.21 -2.71 7.25
C MET A 34 -5.44 -4.21 7.12
N VAL A 35 -5.26 -4.98 8.20
CA VAL A 35 -5.50 -6.43 8.20
C VAL A 35 -6.96 -6.76 7.89
N GLU A 36 -7.92 -6.08 8.55
CA GLU A 36 -9.35 -6.21 8.29
C GLU A 36 -9.68 -5.95 6.81
N LEU A 37 -9.14 -4.86 6.25
CA LEU A 37 -9.33 -4.52 4.84
C LEU A 37 -8.79 -5.60 3.88
N VAL A 38 -7.62 -6.17 4.18
CA VAL A 38 -7.04 -7.23 3.35
C VAL A 38 -7.92 -8.48 3.39
N GLN A 39 -8.46 -8.82 4.56
CA GLN A 39 -9.41 -9.93 4.72
C GLN A 39 -10.70 -9.66 3.91
N ASP A 40 -11.29 -8.47 4.04
CA ASP A 40 -12.50 -8.10 3.29
C ASP A 40 -12.28 -8.16 1.76
N LEU A 41 -11.08 -7.78 1.28
CA LEU A 41 -10.71 -7.89 -0.13
C LEU A 41 -10.65 -9.35 -0.62
N MET A 42 -10.14 -10.25 0.23
CA MET A 42 -10.04 -11.68 -0.07
C MET A 42 -11.40 -12.38 -0.05
N ASP A 43 -12.26 -11.98 0.88
CA ASP A 43 -13.64 -12.48 0.99
C ASP A 43 -14.56 -11.90 -0.10
N GLY A 44 -14.10 -10.88 -0.83
CA GLY A 44 -14.86 -10.20 -1.89
C GLY A 44 -15.92 -9.22 -1.35
N ASP A 45 -15.79 -8.86 -0.07
CA ASP A 45 -16.66 -7.92 0.65
C ASP A 45 -16.21 -6.46 0.47
N ALA A 46 -14.99 -6.23 -0.03
CA ALA A 46 -14.46 -4.92 -0.38
C ALA A 46 -14.16 -4.74 -1.88
N ASP A 47 -14.30 -3.50 -2.36
CA ASP A 47 -13.86 -3.12 -3.71
C ASP A 47 -12.34 -3.25 -3.84
N ALA A 48 -11.86 -3.67 -5.02
CA ALA A 48 -10.44 -3.83 -5.32
C ALA A 48 -9.60 -2.53 -5.23
N ARG A 49 -10.20 -1.38 -4.95
CA ARG A 49 -9.50 -0.13 -4.65
C ARG A 49 -10.41 0.78 -3.86
N GLY A 50 -9.82 1.67 -3.07
CA GLY A 50 -10.59 2.69 -2.36
C GLY A 50 -9.75 3.48 -1.39
N THR A 51 -10.44 4.33 -0.62
CA THR A 51 -9.85 5.07 0.49
C THR A 51 -10.80 5.09 1.68
N LEU A 52 -10.23 5.11 2.88
CA LEU A 52 -10.93 5.15 4.16
C LEU A 52 -10.28 6.22 5.04
N LYS A 53 -11.10 7.09 5.61
CA LYS A 53 -10.62 8.05 6.62
C LYS A 53 -10.38 7.33 7.95
N THR A 54 -9.23 7.60 8.54
CA THR A 54 -8.82 7.12 9.86
C THR A 54 -8.62 8.33 10.78
N PRO A 55 -8.56 8.14 12.12
CA PRO A 55 -8.21 9.23 13.04
C PRO A 55 -6.87 9.90 12.73
N ASP A 56 -5.94 9.15 12.12
CA ASP A 56 -4.57 9.58 11.86
C ASP A 56 -4.31 10.06 10.44
N GLY A 57 -5.35 10.07 9.59
CA GLY A 57 -5.25 10.51 8.21
C GLY A 57 -6.06 9.65 7.25
N LEU A 58 -5.53 9.39 6.06
CA LEU A 58 -6.20 8.65 5.01
C LEU A 58 -5.49 7.32 4.73
N LEU A 59 -6.23 6.23 4.80
CA LEU A 59 -5.80 4.91 4.35
C LEU A 59 -6.32 4.72 2.92
N GLY A 60 -5.47 4.26 2.02
CA GLY A 60 -5.84 3.92 0.64
C GLY A 60 -5.35 2.53 0.28
N TRP A 61 -6.08 1.86 -0.60
CA TRP A 61 -5.69 0.54 -1.08
C TRP A 61 -5.93 0.36 -2.57
N ARG A 62 -5.17 -0.58 -3.13
CA ARG A 62 -5.33 -1.10 -4.47
C ARG A 62 -4.97 -2.57 -4.48
N SER A 63 -5.90 -3.42 -4.86
CA SER A 63 -5.70 -4.85 -5.07
C SER A 63 -5.71 -5.19 -6.55
N LEU A 64 -4.76 -6.01 -6.96
CA LEU A 64 -4.68 -6.66 -8.26
C LEU A 64 -5.13 -8.11 -8.06
N VAL A 65 -6.45 -8.32 -7.99
CA VAL A 65 -7.08 -9.62 -7.66
C VAL A 65 -6.52 -10.80 -8.47
N LYS A 66 -6.18 -10.59 -9.75
CA LYS A 66 -5.62 -11.66 -10.60
C LYS A 66 -4.24 -12.15 -10.16
N THR A 67 -3.45 -11.29 -9.52
CA THR A 67 -2.07 -11.58 -9.08
C THR A 67 -1.97 -11.79 -7.58
N GLY A 68 -3.04 -11.54 -6.82
CA GLY A 68 -3.04 -11.58 -5.36
C GLY A 68 -2.29 -10.41 -4.72
N LEU A 69 -1.95 -9.36 -5.47
CA LEU A 69 -1.15 -8.26 -4.93
C LEU A 69 -2.05 -7.18 -4.33
N THR A 70 -1.81 -6.80 -3.09
CA THR A 70 -2.51 -5.69 -2.44
C THR A 70 -1.51 -4.64 -1.98
N PHE A 71 -1.74 -3.41 -2.40
CA PHE A 71 -0.94 -2.24 -2.07
C PHE A 71 -1.75 -1.38 -1.13
N VAL A 72 -1.22 -1.06 0.05
CA VAL A 72 -1.87 -0.24 1.06
C VAL A 72 -0.96 0.91 1.44
N ALA A 73 -1.49 2.12 1.49
CA ALA A 73 -0.74 3.30 1.94
C ALA A 73 -1.54 4.10 2.95
N VAL A 74 -0.84 4.66 3.92
CA VAL A 74 -1.40 5.53 4.95
C VAL A 74 -0.71 6.89 4.83
N VAL A 75 -1.49 7.97 4.78
CA VAL A 75 -1.00 9.34 4.63
C VAL A 75 -1.63 10.24 5.68
N GLU A 76 -0.94 11.32 6.06
CA GLU A 76 -1.50 12.34 6.97
C GLU A 76 -2.74 13.05 6.41
N GLU A 77 -3.45 13.72 7.31
CA GLU A 77 -4.50 14.68 6.95
C GLU A 77 -3.94 15.76 6.00
N GLY A 78 -4.70 16.07 4.94
CA GLY A 78 -4.32 17.05 3.92
C GLY A 78 -4.01 16.46 2.55
N VAL A 79 -3.67 15.17 2.46
CA VAL A 79 -3.54 14.47 1.18
C VAL A 79 -4.93 14.12 0.62
N ARG A 80 -5.18 14.46 -0.65
CA ARG A 80 -6.47 14.16 -1.31
C ARG A 80 -6.53 12.68 -1.69
N ALA A 81 -7.70 12.06 -1.53
CA ALA A 81 -7.93 10.67 -1.92
C ALA A 81 -7.50 10.35 -3.36
N GLN A 82 -7.80 11.23 -4.31
CA GLN A 82 -7.38 11.07 -5.70
C GLN A 82 -5.85 11.04 -5.86
N GLN A 83 -5.10 11.83 -5.09
CA GLN A 83 -3.64 11.81 -5.13
C GLN A 83 -3.09 10.49 -4.58
N LEU A 84 -3.68 9.98 -3.48
CA LEU A 84 -3.34 8.68 -2.90
C LEU A 84 -3.61 7.52 -3.87
N GLU A 85 -4.76 7.53 -4.54
CA GLU A 85 -5.11 6.52 -5.55
C GLU A 85 -4.13 6.53 -6.74
N VAL A 86 -3.72 7.72 -7.20
CA VAL A 86 -2.72 7.87 -8.27
C VAL A 86 -1.37 7.34 -7.82
N PHE A 87 -0.95 7.64 -6.59
CA PHE A 87 0.30 7.11 -6.02
C PHE A 87 0.29 5.58 -5.99
N LEU A 88 -0.75 4.97 -5.41
CA LEU A 88 -0.90 3.51 -5.34
C LEU A 88 -0.94 2.87 -6.74
N GLN A 89 -1.53 3.54 -7.73
CA GLN A 89 -1.48 3.09 -9.11
C GLN A 89 -0.05 3.09 -9.69
N LYS A 90 0.73 4.15 -9.43
CA LYS A 90 2.13 4.24 -9.87
C LYS A 90 2.99 3.17 -9.20
N VAL A 91 2.86 2.99 -7.88
CA VAL A 91 3.55 1.93 -7.12
C VAL A 91 3.22 0.55 -7.67
N ALA A 92 1.93 0.23 -7.81
CA ALA A 92 1.51 -1.07 -8.32
C ALA A 92 2.03 -1.34 -9.74
N LYS A 93 2.04 -0.32 -10.61
CA LYS A 93 2.57 -0.44 -11.96
C LYS A 93 4.08 -0.70 -11.94
N LYS A 94 4.84 0.11 -11.21
CA LYS A 94 6.30 0.01 -11.11
C LYS A 94 6.72 -1.34 -10.51
N TYR A 95 6.02 -1.79 -9.46
CA TYR A 95 6.23 -3.12 -8.87
C TYR A 95 6.05 -4.25 -9.88
N VAL A 96 4.92 -4.29 -10.59
CA VAL A 96 4.66 -5.34 -11.59
C VAL A 96 5.60 -5.26 -12.79
N ASP A 97 6.05 -4.06 -13.16
CA ASP A 97 6.96 -3.87 -14.29
C ASP A 97 8.40 -4.30 -13.98
N GLU A 98 8.84 -4.24 -12.70
CA GLU A 98 10.25 -4.44 -12.31
C GLU A 98 10.53 -5.65 -11.41
N VAL A 99 9.50 -6.22 -10.78
CA VAL A 99 9.62 -7.41 -9.95
C VAL A 99 9.24 -8.65 -10.76
N ASP A 100 10.25 -9.41 -11.21
CA ASP A 100 10.08 -10.59 -12.08
C ASP A 100 9.23 -11.71 -11.47
N ASP A 101 9.43 -12.03 -10.19
CA ASP A 101 8.63 -13.00 -9.43
C ASP A 101 7.91 -12.30 -8.27
N TRP A 102 6.74 -11.74 -8.55
CA TRP A 102 5.97 -11.01 -7.54
C TRP A 102 5.40 -11.90 -6.42
N ARG A 103 5.36 -13.23 -6.58
CA ARG A 103 4.90 -14.16 -5.54
C ARG A 103 6.01 -14.54 -4.56
N SER A 104 7.26 -14.40 -4.97
CA SER A 104 8.42 -14.66 -4.12
C SER A 104 9.53 -13.65 -4.42
N PRO A 105 9.25 -12.36 -4.20
CA PRO A 105 10.16 -11.30 -4.62
C PRO A 105 11.40 -11.26 -3.73
N ASP A 106 12.53 -10.81 -4.30
CA ASP A 106 13.66 -10.38 -3.49
C ASP A 106 13.28 -9.09 -2.74
N ARG A 107 13.01 -9.22 -1.44
CA ARG A 107 12.58 -8.10 -0.58
C ARG A 107 13.57 -6.93 -0.61
N GLY A 108 14.86 -7.18 -0.82
CA GLY A 108 15.86 -6.13 -0.97
C GLY A 108 15.64 -5.29 -2.23
N GLY A 109 15.34 -5.96 -3.35
CA GLY A 109 15.03 -5.30 -4.62
C GLY A 109 13.69 -4.56 -4.59
N VAL A 110 12.69 -5.07 -3.85
CA VAL A 110 11.38 -4.41 -3.74
C VAL A 110 11.50 -2.99 -3.18
N ALA A 111 12.34 -2.78 -2.17
CA ALA A 111 12.55 -1.45 -1.59
C ALA A 111 13.07 -0.43 -2.62
N GLU A 112 14.02 -0.84 -3.48
CA GLU A 112 14.55 0.02 -4.55
C GLU A 112 13.46 0.42 -5.55
N VAL A 113 12.59 -0.51 -5.92
CA VAL A 113 11.46 -0.29 -6.84
C VAL A 113 10.44 0.70 -6.25
N VAL A 114 10.18 0.61 -4.95
CA VAL A 114 9.22 1.47 -4.25
C VAL A 114 9.74 2.90 -4.09
N ILE A 115 11.01 3.08 -3.72
CA ILE A 115 11.63 4.39 -3.49
C ILE A 115 11.65 5.26 -4.76
N ASP A 116 11.72 4.63 -5.93
CA ASP A 116 11.67 5.32 -7.23
C ASP A 116 10.31 6.02 -7.51
N VAL A 117 9.26 5.71 -6.75
CA VAL A 117 7.92 6.26 -6.98
C VAL A 117 7.68 7.50 -6.12
N ILE A 118 7.81 8.67 -6.74
CA ILE A 118 7.57 9.95 -6.05
C ILE A 118 6.06 10.18 -5.83
N PRO A 119 5.62 10.45 -4.58
CA PRO A 119 4.24 10.77 -4.29
C PRO A 119 3.79 12.13 -4.91
N PRO A 120 2.58 12.20 -5.49
CA PRO A 120 2.10 13.40 -6.19
C PRO A 120 1.73 14.58 -5.27
N TRP A 121 1.87 14.44 -3.95
CA TRP A 121 1.75 15.54 -2.99
C TRP A 121 3.11 16.10 -2.56
N GLU A 122 4.21 15.50 -3.01
CA GLU A 122 5.58 15.96 -2.77
C GLU A 122 6.14 16.69 -4.02
N GLU A 123 5.42 16.67 -5.14
CA GLU A 123 5.82 17.33 -6.39
C GLU A 123 5.65 18.88 -6.34
N ASP A 124 5.01 19.44 -5.31
CA ASP A 124 4.73 20.88 -5.15
C ASP A 124 5.76 21.63 -4.26
N VAL A 125 6.92 21.02 -3.95
CA VAL A 125 8.00 21.68 -3.20
C VAL A 125 8.99 22.35 -4.17
N ASP A 126 8.55 23.41 -4.83
CA ASP A 126 9.39 24.36 -5.59
C ASP A 126 9.73 25.61 -4.74
#